data_AF-A0A7V8YXQ5-F1
#
_entry.id   AF-A0A7V8YXQ5-F1
#
_cell.length_a   1.000
_cell.length_b   1.000
_cell.length_c   1.000
_cell.angle_alpha   90.00
_cell.angle_beta   90.00
_cell.angle_gamma   90.00
#
_symmetry.space_group_name_H-M   'P 1'
#
loop_
_entity.id
_entity.type
_entity.pdbx_description
1 polymer ?
#
loop_
_entity_poly.entity_id
_entity_poly.type
_entity_poly.pdbx_seq_one_letter_code
_entity_poly.pdbx_strand_id
1 'polypeptide(L)'
;MSNLTKGLILLLVILGLGAGLVIWKNKVGGHSTTASFNSISKEEVEMLLADVAKVNPMVLKRFAEDPEMKKQQLDNLKQLLAFASQAQKDGLTNEPHIKQELENIRSEVAAVNYDREINQDKGPMPPFGFITEEQVNAYWGQGEKPAEGFFASFKDRIGLGEPNHEVEFQRFLDAKVKLLRESNPQMKDREITEEEKTQAKDFFAKIELYEKEYYDKVESGALSKEFENKVGLQIKLQQAQFLARLYSEKLAEKTKVTDEDVAKYIAEHPELSGGDKKVKAEEVLNRAKAGEDFGALANEFTEDPGNKDPKGELQGGIYKEVSKGKMVAPFEQAALALEPGQVAPNLVETDFGYHIIKLERKGPGKDVSGQPVETYDVRHILFSTGFKDPEDPTGREVPAKQYVRTKLEAEKEKQVLDEIVAQNNIKVPEDFTVPEVTDEQIQEVMQKQQQQRQMPPDMSPDGEGAQPPPPAPKPEARKK
;
A
#
# COMPACT_ATOMS: atom_id res chain seq x y z
N MET A 1 1.05 -9.79 2.33
CA MET A 1 1.92 -8.68 1.89
C MET A 1 3.27 -9.29 1.55
N SER A 2 3.72 -9.18 0.30
CA SER A 2 5.02 -9.72 -0.11
C SER A 2 6.15 -8.88 0.50
N ASN A 3 7.38 -9.38 0.42
CA ASN A 3 8.54 -8.59 0.81
C ASN A 3 8.73 -7.40 -0.15
N LEU A 4 8.25 -7.48 -1.40
CA LEU A 4 8.04 -6.33 -2.29
C LEU A 4 7.18 -5.23 -1.66
N THR A 5 6.02 -5.58 -1.06
CA THR A 5 5.16 -4.57 -0.40
C THR A 5 5.91 -3.89 0.75
N LYS A 6 6.67 -4.64 1.54
CA LYS A 6 7.47 -4.10 2.66
C LYS A 6 8.66 -3.25 2.15
N GLY A 7 9.30 -3.64 1.05
CA GLY A 7 10.40 -2.90 0.42
C GLY A 7 9.94 -1.59 -0.20
N LEU A 8 8.80 -1.58 -0.90
CA LEU A 8 8.15 -0.36 -1.37
C LEU A 8 7.70 0.53 -0.20
N ILE A 9 7.19 -0.04 0.90
CA ILE A 9 6.90 0.72 2.13
C ILE A 9 8.18 1.30 2.76
N LEU A 10 9.33 0.61 2.70
CA LEU A 10 10.60 1.16 3.20
C LEU A 10 11.17 2.25 2.27
N LEU A 11 11.04 2.09 0.95
CA LEU A 11 11.29 3.16 -0.01
C LEU A 11 10.37 4.36 0.25
N LEU A 12 9.11 4.15 0.64
CA LEU A 12 8.20 5.23 1.05
C LEU A 12 8.56 5.80 2.43
N VAL A 13 9.07 5.03 3.39
CA VAL A 13 9.67 5.60 4.62
C VAL A 13 10.91 6.48 4.32
N ILE A 14 11.49 6.34 3.11
CA ILE A 14 12.63 7.12 2.61
C ILE A 14 12.21 8.15 1.52
N LEU A 15 10.98 8.10 0.97
CA LEU A 15 10.48 8.92 -0.15
C LEU A 15 8.99 9.34 -0.03
N GLY A 16 8.35 9.23 1.14
CA GLY A 16 6.91 9.49 1.29
C GLY A 16 6.21 8.89 2.54
N LEU A 17 6.31 9.58 3.68
CA LEU A 17 5.16 9.76 4.60
C LEU A 17 5.13 11.21 5.11
N GLY A 18 4.67 12.10 4.24
CA GLY A 18 4.07 13.39 4.58
C GLY A 18 2.73 13.51 3.82
N ALA A 19 1.61 13.99 4.39
CA ALA A 19 1.45 14.62 5.71
C ALA A 19 2.49 15.74 5.96
N GLY A 20 2.51 16.70 5.04
CA GLY A 20 3.39 17.88 5.06
C GLY A 20 4.67 17.78 4.20
N LEU A 21 4.87 18.81 3.35
CA LEU A 21 6.19 19.27 2.84
C LEU A 21 6.93 18.19 1.98
N VAL A 22 8.24 18.25 1.63
CA VAL A 22 9.01 19.41 1.10
C VAL A 22 9.80 19.05 -0.18
N ILE A 23 9.81 19.98 -1.16
CA ILE A 23 10.85 20.33 -2.15
C ILE A 23 11.74 19.26 -2.86
N TRP A 24 11.46 19.04 -4.16
CA TRP A 24 12.42 19.05 -5.30
C TRP A 24 13.32 17.82 -5.69
N LYS A 25 13.89 17.87 -6.92
CA LYS A 25 13.68 16.91 -8.05
C LYS A 25 14.63 17.18 -9.31
N ASN A 26 15.85 16.68 -9.64
CA ASN A 26 16.72 16.92 -10.89
C ASN A 26 16.29 16.67 -12.43
N LYS A 27 16.64 17.53 -13.44
CA LYS A 27 16.18 17.63 -14.90
C LYS A 27 17.06 16.94 -15.97
N VAL A 28 16.74 16.93 -17.29
CA VAL A 28 16.59 18.06 -18.28
C VAL A 28 15.28 17.98 -19.13
N GLY A 29 14.90 19.02 -19.91
CA GLY A 29 13.61 19.15 -20.65
C GLY A 29 13.63 19.04 -22.18
N GLY A 30 12.49 18.62 -22.75
CA GLY A 30 12.19 18.52 -24.18
C GLY A 30 10.71 18.09 -24.37
N HIS A 31 10.02 18.57 -25.40
CA HIS A 31 8.60 18.26 -25.61
C HIS A 31 8.41 16.76 -25.90
N SER A 32 7.57 16.08 -25.11
CA SER A 32 7.18 14.67 -25.29
C SER A 32 8.36 13.66 -25.36
N THR A 33 9.38 13.80 -24.50
CA THR A 33 10.34 12.71 -24.23
C THR A 33 9.91 11.91 -23.01
N THR A 34 9.47 10.66 -23.20
CA THR A 34 9.21 9.73 -22.09
C THR A 34 10.49 9.52 -21.28
N ALA A 35 10.44 9.82 -19.98
CA ALA A 35 11.60 9.75 -19.10
C ALA A 35 12.21 8.33 -19.12
N SER A 36 13.52 8.23 -19.35
CA SER A 36 14.20 6.93 -19.33
C SER A 36 14.42 6.50 -17.88
N PHE A 37 13.66 5.50 -17.44
CA PHE A 37 13.78 4.95 -16.08
C PHE A 37 14.96 3.98 -15.91
N ASN A 38 15.80 3.79 -16.92
CA ASN A 38 16.92 2.84 -16.84
C ASN A 38 18.17 3.35 -16.11
N SER A 39 18.19 4.61 -15.67
CA SER A 39 19.40 5.19 -15.07
C SER A 39 19.12 6.38 -14.13
N ILE A 40 20.00 6.54 -13.15
CA ILE A 40 20.14 7.72 -12.30
C ILE A 40 21.62 8.14 -12.28
N SER A 41 21.90 9.44 -12.31
CA SER A 41 23.26 9.98 -12.28
C SER A 41 23.81 10.08 -10.84
N LYS A 42 25.11 10.32 -10.71
CA LYS A 42 25.76 10.54 -9.40
C LYS A 42 25.20 11.79 -8.72
N GLU A 43 25.08 12.86 -9.50
CA GLU A 43 24.56 14.16 -9.11
C GLU A 43 23.07 14.06 -8.74
N GLU A 44 22.28 13.23 -9.44
CA GLU A 44 20.91 12.89 -9.06
C GLU A 44 20.83 12.16 -7.70
N VAL A 45 21.77 11.27 -7.39
CA VAL A 45 21.81 10.55 -6.08
C VAL A 45 22.29 11.46 -4.95
N GLU A 46 23.40 12.18 -5.13
CA GLU A 46 23.97 13.09 -4.12
C GLU A 46 22.97 14.20 -3.73
N MET A 47 22.15 14.63 -4.69
CA MET A 47 21.05 15.58 -4.50
C MET A 47 19.90 15.03 -3.65
N LEU A 48 19.50 13.76 -3.82
CA LEU A 48 18.51 13.12 -2.94
C LEU A 48 19.05 13.04 -1.51
N LEU A 49 20.33 12.70 -1.35
CA LEU A 49 20.99 12.66 -0.04
C LEU A 49 21.07 14.05 0.61
N ALA A 50 21.31 15.11 -0.17
CA ALA A 50 21.29 16.49 0.32
C ALA A 50 19.89 16.96 0.80
N ASP A 51 18.82 16.32 0.37
CA ASP A 51 17.47 16.56 0.91
C ASP A 51 17.19 15.74 2.16
N VAL A 52 17.62 14.47 2.21
CA VAL A 52 17.55 13.66 3.43
C VAL A 52 18.36 14.34 4.55
N ALA A 53 19.48 15.01 4.25
CA ALA A 53 20.22 15.85 5.20
C ALA A 53 19.35 16.97 5.82
N LYS A 54 18.51 17.64 5.01
CA LYS A 54 17.66 18.77 5.43
C LYS A 54 16.37 18.32 6.14
N VAL A 55 15.80 17.19 5.73
CA VAL A 55 14.48 16.73 6.19
C VAL A 55 14.59 15.68 7.32
N ASN A 56 15.58 14.79 7.24
CA ASN A 56 15.79 13.71 8.21
C ASN A 56 17.30 13.40 8.40
N PRO A 57 18.07 14.33 8.99
CA PRO A 57 19.52 14.19 9.18
C PRO A 57 19.93 12.91 9.93
N MET A 58 19.08 12.41 10.83
CA MET A 58 19.31 11.15 11.56
C MET A 58 19.31 9.91 10.64
N VAL A 59 18.40 9.87 9.65
CA VAL A 59 18.36 8.79 8.64
C VAL A 59 19.58 8.85 7.73
N LEU A 60 20.06 10.04 7.37
CA LEU A 60 21.27 10.18 6.56
C LEU A 60 22.52 9.72 7.33
N LYS A 61 22.66 10.11 8.60
CA LYS A 61 23.76 9.66 9.48
C LYS A 61 23.80 8.14 9.58
N ARG A 62 22.65 7.49 9.85
CA ARG A 62 22.57 6.03 9.83
C ARG A 62 22.93 5.43 8.47
N PHE A 63 22.43 5.99 7.37
CA PHE A 63 22.75 5.51 6.01
C PHE A 63 24.25 5.62 5.65
N ALA A 64 24.98 6.58 6.25
CA ALA A 64 26.43 6.67 6.12
C ALA A 64 27.16 5.62 6.97
N GLU A 65 26.65 5.31 8.17
CA GLU A 65 27.25 4.41 9.16
C GLU A 65 26.93 2.91 8.93
N ASP A 66 25.85 2.59 8.21
CA ASP A 66 25.27 1.25 8.04
C ASP A 66 25.42 0.74 6.58
N PRO A 67 26.44 -0.10 6.25
CA PRO A 67 26.68 -0.57 4.89
C PRO A 67 25.57 -1.48 4.33
N GLU A 68 24.85 -2.20 5.20
CA GLU A 68 23.74 -3.05 4.78
C GLU A 68 22.53 -2.18 4.40
N MET A 69 22.22 -1.16 5.19
CA MET A 69 21.23 -0.14 4.82
C MET A 69 21.62 0.59 3.53
N LYS A 70 22.89 1.00 3.36
CA LYS A 70 23.37 1.63 2.12
C LYS A 70 23.14 0.72 0.91
N LYS A 71 23.53 -0.55 0.99
CA LYS A 71 23.29 -1.54 -0.08
C LYS A 71 21.79 -1.72 -0.33
N GLN A 72 20.99 -1.92 0.71
CA GLN A 72 19.55 -2.15 0.59
C GLN A 72 18.85 -1.01 -0.16
N GLN A 73 19.20 0.26 0.09
CA GLN A 73 18.58 1.38 -0.64
C GLN A 73 19.03 1.47 -2.10
N LEU A 74 20.26 1.06 -2.41
CA LEU A 74 20.71 0.99 -3.81
C LEU A 74 20.02 -0.16 -4.56
N ASP A 75 19.85 -1.31 -3.93
CA ASP A 75 19.14 -2.45 -4.54
C ASP A 75 17.63 -2.17 -4.68
N ASN A 76 17.02 -1.50 -3.69
CA ASN A 76 15.66 -0.94 -3.77
C ASN A 76 15.51 0.05 -4.95
N LEU A 77 16.47 0.97 -5.12
CA LEU A 77 16.47 1.97 -6.20
C LEU A 77 16.69 1.32 -7.58
N LYS A 78 17.59 0.32 -7.67
CA LYS A 78 17.75 -0.52 -8.86
C LYS A 78 16.43 -1.21 -9.23
N GLN A 79 15.72 -1.78 -8.26
CA GLN A 79 14.41 -2.41 -8.46
C GLN A 79 13.34 -1.41 -8.94
N LEU A 80 13.23 -0.25 -8.30
CA LEU A 80 12.28 0.81 -8.67
C LEU A 80 12.45 1.22 -10.16
N LEU A 81 13.69 1.47 -10.55
CA LEU A 81 14.08 1.81 -11.92
C LEU A 81 13.85 0.63 -12.89
N ALA A 82 14.15 -0.61 -12.47
CA ALA A 82 13.91 -1.83 -13.24
C ALA A 82 12.43 -2.02 -13.59
N PHE A 83 11.54 -1.91 -12.60
CA PHE A 83 10.10 -2.08 -12.80
C PHE A 83 9.48 -0.95 -13.63
N ALA A 84 9.91 0.30 -13.41
CA ALA A 84 9.43 1.44 -14.20
C ALA A 84 9.87 1.35 -15.68
N SER A 85 11.13 0.98 -15.91
CA SER A 85 11.67 0.72 -17.26
C SER A 85 10.95 -0.45 -17.93
N GLN A 86 10.62 -1.51 -17.17
CA GLN A 86 9.88 -2.64 -17.71
C GLN A 86 8.40 -2.33 -17.97
N ALA A 87 7.74 -1.51 -17.15
CA ALA A 87 6.39 -1.01 -17.43
C ALA A 87 6.32 -0.22 -18.74
N GLN A 88 7.32 0.63 -18.99
CA GLN A 88 7.47 1.38 -20.24
C GLN A 88 7.67 0.43 -21.44
N LYS A 89 8.52 -0.60 -21.32
CA LYS A 89 8.71 -1.63 -22.36
C LYS A 89 7.48 -2.51 -22.60
N ASP A 90 6.79 -2.93 -21.55
CA ASP A 90 5.53 -3.69 -21.59
C ASP A 90 4.37 -2.84 -22.17
N GLY A 91 4.58 -1.54 -22.40
CA GLY A 91 3.65 -0.65 -23.09
C GLY A 91 2.62 0.06 -22.19
N LEU A 92 2.71 -0.05 -20.86
CA LEU A 92 1.76 0.59 -19.92
C LEU A 92 1.67 2.10 -20.14
N THR A 93 2.80 2.75 -20.46
CA THR A 93 2.88 4.19 -20.75
C THR A 93 2.12 4.63 -22.01
N ASN A 94 1.62 3.69 -22.82
CA ASN A 94 0.83 3.96 -24.01
C ASN A 94 -0.69 3.93 -23.73
N GLU A 95 -1.12 3.42 -22.57
CA GLU A 95 -2.53 3.37 -22.21
C GLU A 95 -3.03 4.78 -21.84
N PRO A 96 -4.15 5.28 -22.40
CA PRO A 96 -4.50 6.71 -22.32
C PRO A 96 -4.54 7.29 -20.91
N HIS A 97 -5.15 6.56 -19.96
CA HIS A 97 -5.25 6.94 -18.55
C HIS A 97 -3.91 6.92 -17.80
N ILE A 98 -3.03 5.93 -18.05
CA ILE A 98 -1.67 5.89 -17.48
C ILE A 98 -0.86 7.04 -18.07
N LYS A 99 -0.95 7.30 -19.37
CA LYS A 99 -0.30 8.45 -20.00
C LYS A 99 -0.78 9.77 -19.40
N GLN A 100 -2.09 9.92 -19.20
CA GLN A 100 -2.64 11.13 -18.56
C GLN A 100 -2.16 11.27 -17.11
N GLU A 101 -2.14 10.20 -16.31
CA GLU A 101 -1.63 10.30 -14.93
C GLU A 101 -0.13 10.57 -14.87
N LEU A 102 0.67 10.10 -15.84
CA LEU A 102 2.09 10.48 -15.94
C LEU A 102 2.26 11.99 -16.18
N GLU A 103 1.37 12.64 -16.94
CA GLU A 103 1.34 14.10 -17.05
C GLU A 103 0.70 14.75 -15.81
N ASN A 104 -0.34 14.19 -15.18
CA ASN A 104 -0.90 14.72 -13.92
C ASN A 104 0.16 14.76 -12.80
N ILE A 105 0.94 13.69 -12.62
CA ILE A 105 2.09 13.62 -11.71
C ILE A 105 3.14 14.68 -12.08
N ARG A 106 3.31 14.96 -13.38
CA ARG A 106 4.22 16.01 -13.86
C ARG A 106 3.70 17.41 -13.51
N SER A 107 2.42 17.66 -13.62
CA SER A 107 1.80 18.94 -13.27
C SER A 107 1.82 19.18 -11.77
N GLU A 108 1.31 18.22 -10.99
CA GLU A 108 1.25 18.28 -9.52
C GLU A 108 2.64 18.52 -8.90
N VAL A 109 3.63 17.71 -9.28
CA VAL A 109 4.98 17.78 -8.70
C VAL A 109 5.85 18.87 -9.35
N ALA A 110 5.38 19.57 -10.40
CA ALA A 110 5.93 20.87 -10.79
C ALA A 110 5.33 21.99 -9.93
N ALA A 111 4.00 22.07 -9.88
CA ALA A 111 3.24 23.13 -9.24
C ALA A 111 3.45 23.20 -7.72
N VAL A 112 3.32 22.07 -7.00
CA VAL A 112 3.58 21.96 -5.55
C VAL A 112 5.02 22.33 -5.19
N ASN A 113 5.95 22.06 -6.11
CA ASN A 113 7.36 22.34 -5.90
C ASN A 113 7.71 23.81 -6.21
N TYR A 114 7.01 24.46 -7.13
CA TYR A 114 7.14 25.91 -7.38
C TYR A 114 6.54 26.73 -6.23
N ASP A 115 5.30 26.41 -5.83
CA ASP A 115 4.60 26.93 -4.65
C ASP A 115 5.54 27.06 -3.44
N ARG A 116 6.14 25.93 -3.05
CA ARG A 116 7.01 25.81 -1.87
C ARG A 116 8.26 26.69 -1.96
N GLU A 117 8.75 27.04 -3.14
CA GLU A 117 9.89 27.95 -3.29
C GLU A 117 9.47 29.42 -3.19
N ILE A 118 8.44 29.83 -3.96
CA ILE A 118 7.99 31.24 -3.99
C ILE A 118 7.29 31.67 -2.69
N ASN A 119 6.91 30.70 -1.87
CA ASN A 119 6.23 30.91 -0.60
C ASN A 119 7.05 30.45 0.63
N GLN A 120 8.34 30.07 0.47
CA GLN A 120 9.16 29.53 1.57
C GLN A 120 9.27 30.46 2.79
N ASP A 121 9.34 31.77 2.57
CA ASP A 121 9.41 32.80 3.62
C ASP A 121 8.06 33.13 4.28
N LYS A 122 6.94 32.63 3.73
CA LYS A 122 5.58 33.04 4.12
C LYS A 122 4.96 32.19 5.24
N GLY A 123 5.71 31.23 5.78
CA GLY A 123 5.28 30.34 6.86
C GLY A 123 4.56 29.07 6.37
N PRO A 124 4.13 28.20 7.30
CA PRO A 124 3.49 26.93 6.97
C PRO A 124 2.06 27.17 6.47
N MET A 125 1.81 26.83 5.20
CA MET A 125 0.47 26.74 4.61
C MET A 125 0.30 25.38 3.92
N PRO A 126 -0.94 24.89 3.73
CA PRO A 126 -1.23 23.81 2.81
C PRO A 126 -0.75 24.14 1.39
N PRO A 127 -0.41 23.15 0.55
CA PRO A 127 -0.08 23.38 -0.85
C PRO A 127 -1.15 24.20 -1.56
N PHE A 128 -0.73 25.15 -2.39
CA PHE A 128 -1.60 26.09 -3.11
C PHE A 128 -2.39 27.10 -2.25
N GLY A 129 -2.16 27.15 -0.93
CA GLY A 129 -2.87 28.04 0.00
C GLY A 129 -2.66 29.54 -0.24
N PHE A 130 -1.76 29.93 -1.15
CA PHE A 130 -1.52 31.31 -1.58
C PHE A 130 -2.18 31.67 -2.93
N ILE A 131 -2.94 30.76 -3.55
CA ILE A 131 -3.77 31.06 -4.73
C ILE A 131 -5.17 31.48 -4.26
N THR A 132 -5.65 32.64 -4.71
CA THR A 132 -6.96 33.18 -4.32
C THR A 132 -8.11 32.60 -5.13
N GLU A 133 -9.33 32.67 -4.58
CA GLU A 133 -10.56 32.34 -5.32
C GLU A 133 -10.69 33.17 -6.60
N GLU A 134 -10.27 34.44 -6.60
CA GLU A 134 -10.27 35.29 -7.79
C GLU A 134 -9.37 34.74 -8.91
N GLN A 135 -8.21 34.16 -8.58
CA GLN A 135 -7.33 33.53 -9.55
C GLN A 135 -7.91 32.22 -10.11
N VAL A 136 -8.55 31.41 -9.26
CA VAL A 136 -9.25 30.18 -9.69
C VAL A 136 -10.46 30.53 -10.57
N ASN A 137 -11.26 31.53 -10.19
CA ASN A 137 -12.39 32.00 -10.97
C ASN A 137 -11.93 32.56 -12.33
N ALA A 138 -10.85 33.35 -12.36
CA ALA A 138 -10.25 33.84 -13.60
C ALA A 138 -9.76 32.71 -14.51
N TYR A 139 -9.12 31.66 -13.97
CA TYR A 139 -8.75 30.47 -14.72
C TYR A 139 -9.96 29.77 -15.36
N TRP A 140 -11.10 29.69 -14.65
CA TRP A 140 -12.35 29.16 -15.20
C TRP A 140 -13.12 30.15 -16.11
N GLY A 141 -12.54 31.31 -16.44
CA GLY A 141 -13.20 32.34 -17.26
C GLY A 141 -14.36 33.06 -16.55
N GLN A 142 -14.47 32.95 -15.23
CA GLN A 142 -15.54 33.50 -14.40
C GLN A 142 -15.13 34.88 -13.84
N GLY A 143 -15.48 35.95 -14.56
CA GLY A 143 -15.23 37.33 -14.14
C GLY A 143 -15.55 38.35 -15.24
N GLU A 144 -15.34 39.63 -14.98
CA GLU A 144 -15.38 40.65 -16.03
C GLU A 144 -14.16 40.52 -16.95
N LYS A 145 -14.35 39.92 -18.13
CA LYS A 145 -13.32 39.93 -19.18
C LYS A 145 -13.01 41.38 -19.59
N PRO A 146 -11.74 41.83 -19.58
CA PRO A 146 -11.35 43.08 -20.20
C PRO A 146 -11.77 43.12 -21.67
N ALA A 147 -12.13 44.29 -22.20
CA ALA A 147 -12.64 44.43 -23.57
C ALA A 147 -11.61 43.90 -24.60
N GLU A 148 -11.89 42.71 -25.15
CA GLU A 148 -10.98 41.99 -26.03
C GLU A 148 -10.71 42.77 -27.32
N GLY A 149 -9.43 43.02 -27.60
CA GLY A 149 -9.00 43.62 -28.86
C GLY A 149 -9.15 42.65 -30.03
N PHE A 150 -9.37 43.19 -31.24
CA PHE A 150 -9.60 42.45 -32.50
C PHE A 150 -8.73 41.19 -32.72
N PHE A 151 -7.48 41.18 -32.26
CA PHE A 151 -6.57 40.03 -32.38
C PHE A 151 -6.91 38.84 -31.46
N ALA A 152 -7.55 39.06 -30.31
CA ALA A 152 -7.99 37.99 -29.41
C ALA A 152 -9.19 37.24 -30.02
N SER A 153 -10.27 37.95 -30.33
CA SER A 153 -11.44 37.35 -30.97
C SER A 153 -11.14 36.81 -32.39
N PHE A 154 -10.05 37.23 -33.03
CA PHE A 154 -9.53 36.58 -34.25
C PHE A 154 -8.90 35.21 -33.95
N LYS A 155 -8.09 35.08 -32.90
CA LYS A 155 -7.48 33.82 -32.45
C LYS A 155 -8.54 32.76 -32.14
N ASP A 156 -9.55 33.11 -31.35
CA ASP A 156 -10.65 32.19 -31.00
C ASP A 156 -11.34 31.66 -32.26
N ARG A 157 -11.63 32.56 -33.20
CA ARG A 157 -12.31 32.24 -34.47
C ARG A 157 -11.46 31.44 -35.47
N ILE A 158 -10.18 31.19 -35.18
CA ILE A 158 -9.32 30.26 -35.92
C ILE A 158 -8.85 29.06 -35.08
N GLY A 159 -9.41 28.85 -33.88
CA GLY A 159 -9.05 27.74 -33.00
C GLY A 159 -7.71 27.89 -32.30
N LEU A 160 -7.19 29.11 -32.17
CA LEU A 160 -5.96 29.46 -31.43
C LEU A 160 -6.26 30.32 -30.18
N GLY A 161 -7.48 30.20 -29.65
CA GLY A 161 -7.94 30.86 -28.43
C GLY A 161 -7.36 30.25 -27.15
N GLU A 162 -7.96 30.58 -26.01
CA GLU A 162 -7.57 30.01 -24.71
C GLU A 162 -7.84 28.49 -24.66
N PRO A 163 -7.07 27.71 -23.88
CA PRO A 163 -7.27 26.26 -23.78
C PRO A 163 -8.64 25.93 -23.19
N ASN A 164 -9.20 24.79 -23.59
CA ASN A 164 -10.49 24.33 -23.05
C ASN A 164 -10.26 23.60 -21.72
N HIS A 165 -10.08 24.39 -20.66
CA HIS A 165 -9.78 23.91 -19.31
C HIS A 165 -10.80 22.91 -18.76
N GLU A 166 -12.06 22.96 -19.21
CA GLU A 166 -13.05 21.93 -18.88
C GLU A 166 -12.67 20.56 -19.48
N VAL A 167 -12.26 20.52 -20.76
CA VAL A 167 -11.83 19.27 -21.42
C VAL A 167 -10.53 18.72 -20.83
N GLU A 168 -9.64 19.60 -20.36
CA GLU A 168 -8.39 19.23 -19.69
C GLU A 168 -8.70 18.64 -18.30
N PHE A 169 -9.56 19.29 -17.52
CA PHE A 169 -10.06 18.80 -16.24
C PHE A 169 -10.80 17.46 -16.35
N GLN A 170 -11.68 17.26 -17.34
CA GLN A 170 -12.39 15.98 -17.48
C GLN A 170 -11.39 14.83 -17.75
N ARG A 171 -10.29 15.05 -18.50
CA ARG A 171 -9.23 14.04 -18.67
C ARG A 171 -8.48 13.75 -17.36
N PHE A 172 -8.12 14.80 -16.62
CA PHE A 172 -7.48 14.69 -15.30
C PHE A 172 -8.35 13.85 -14.35
N LEU A 173 -9.65 14.18 -14.26
CA LEU A 173 -10.62 13.49 -13.43
C LEU A 173 -10.85 12.04 -13.86
N ASP A 174 -11.11 11.78 -15.15
CA ASP A 174 -11.32 10.43 -15.69
C ASP A 174 -10.12 9.50 -15.42
N ALA A 175 -8.90 10.00 -15.58
CA ALA A 175 -7.69 9.23 -15.31
C ALA A 175 -7.58 8.83 -13.83
N LYS A 176 -7.74 9.78 -12.91
CA LYS A 176 -7.69 9.53 -11.46
C LYS A 176 -8.83 8.64 -10.97
N VAL A 177 -10.06 8.89 -11.44
CA VAL A 177 -11.24 8.07 -11.10
C VAL A 177 -11.08 6.64 -11.61
N LYS A 178 -10.53 6.43 -12.81
CA LYS A 178 -10.25 5.08 -13.32
C LYS A 178 -9.23 4.35 -12.46
N LEU A 179 -8.08 4.95 -12.19
CA LEU A 179 -7.02 4.34 -11.36
C LEU A 179 -7.49 4.06 -9.93
N LEU A 180 -8.32 4.93 -9.35
CA LEU A 180 -8.93 4.74 -8.03
C LEU A 180 -9.93 3.57 -8.01
N ARG A 181 -10.68 3.35 -9.09
CA ARG A 181 -11.61 2.20 -9.25
C ARG A 181 -10.88 0.88 -9.49
N GLU A 182 -9.76 0.90 -10.20
CA GLU A 182 -8.94 -0.30 -10.46
C GLU A 182 -8.16 -0.72 -9.21
N SER A 183 -7.65 0.24 -8.43
CA SER A 183 -6.86 -0.03 -7.22
C SER A 183 -7.65 -0.20 -5.92
N ASN A 184 -8.94 0.16 -5.88
CA ASN A 184 -9.80 -0.04 -4.71
C ASN A 184 -11.16 -0.67 -5.08
N PRO A 185 -11.40 -1.96 -4.73
CA PRO A 185 -12.68 -2.64 -4.96
C PRO A 185 -13.91 -1.94 -4.38
N GLN A 186 -13.77 -1.14 -3.31
CA GLN A 186 -14.88 -0.38 -2.71
C GLN A 186 -15.29 0.84 -3.54
N MET A 187 -14.42 1.32 -4.44
CA MET A 187 -14.67 2.49 -5.29
C MET A 187 -15.28 2.14 -6.64
N LYS A 188 -15.18 0.87 -7.05
CA LYS A 188 -15.51 0.38 -8.40
C LYS A 188 -16.83 0.94 -8.96
N ASP A 189 -17.90 0.78 -8.19
CA ASP A 189 -19.26 1.17 -8.57
C ASP A 189 -19.72 2.45 -7.83
N ARG A 190 -18.80 3.15 -7.14
CA ARG A 190 -19.11 4.41 -6.42
C ARG A 190 -19.16 5.57 -7.41
N GLU A 191 -20.19 6.40 -7.30
CA GLU A 191 -20.22 7.71 -7.97
C GLU A 191 -19.28 8.71 -7.26
N ILE A 192 -18.91 9.77 -7.98
CA ILE A 192 -18.13 10.91 -7.47
C ILE A 192 -19.10 12.07 -7.29
N THR A 193 -19.15 12.67 -6.10
CA THR A 193 -20.15 13.70 -5.77
C THR A 193 -19.84 15.02 -6.48
N GLU A 194 -20.82 15.93 -6.59
CA GLU A 194 -20.57 17.28 -7.11
C GLU A 194 -19.63 18.09 -6.21
N GLU A 195 -19.59 17.79 -4.90
CA GLU A 195 -18.64 18.38 -3.95
C GLU A 195 -17.21 17.91 -4.25
N GLU A 196 -17.01 16.60 -4.41
CA GLU A 196 -15.70 16.02 -4.79
C GLU A 196 -15.23 16.54 -6.16
N LYS A 197 -16.14 16.71 -7.12
CA LYS A 197 -15.83 17.34 -8.42
C LYS A 197 -15.45 18.82 -8.27
N THR A 198 -16.11 19.56 -7.38
CA THR A 198 -15.82 20.98 -7.15
C THR A 198 -14.46 21.15 -6.49
N GLN A 199 -14.14 20.34 -5.47
CA GLN A 199 -12.82 20.28 -4.86
C GLN A 199 -11.73 19.88 -5.89
N ALA A 200 -12.02 18.90 -6.76
CA ALA A 200 -11.10 18.52 -7.83
C ALA A 200 -10.88 19.65 -8.86
N LYS A 201 -11.89 20.47 -9.17
CA LYS A 201 -11.74 21.64 -10.07
C LYS A 201 -10.89 22.74 -9.46
N ASP A 202 -11.10 23.07 -8.20
CA ASP A 202 -10.26 24.03 -7.46
C ASP A 202 -8.80 23.57 -7.42
N PHE A 203 -8.56 22.30 -7.05
CA PHE A 203 -7.23 21.71 -7.00
C PHE A 203 -6.55 21.66 -8.38
N PHE A 204 -7.28 21.27 -9.44
CA PHE A 204 -6.78 21.26 -10.82
C PHE A 204 -6.37 22.66 -11.30
N ALA A 205 -7.23 23.67 -11.13
CA ALA A 205 -6.91 25.05 -11.49
C ALA A 205 -5.67 25.58 -10.75
N LYS A 206 -5.54 25.23 -9.46
CA LYS A 206 -4.38 25.58 -8.63
C LYS A 206 -3.07 24.92 -9.08
N ILE A 207 -3.13 23.67 -9.52
CA ILE A 207 -1.99 22.99 -10.17
C ILE A 207 -1.59 23.72 -11.46
N GLU A 208 -2.55 23.92 -12.37
CA GLU A 208 -2.30 24.48 -13.71
C GLU A 208 -1.75 25.92 -13.64
N LEU A 209 -2.26 26.75 -12.72
CA LEU A 209 -1.75 28.10 -12.48
C LEU A 209 -0.26 28.12 -12.09
N TYR A 210 0.16 27.27 -11.14
CA TYR A 210 1.55 27.21 -10.70
C TYR A 210 2.47 26.33 -11.58
N GLU A 211 1.97 25.33 -12.32
CA GLU A 211 2.78 24.68 -13.36
C GLU A 211 3.07 25.65 -14.51
N LYS A 212 2.07 26.43 -14.94
CA LYS A 212 2.27 27.46 -15.96
C LYS A 212 3.30 28.49 -15.50
N GLU A 213 3.13 29.05 -14.31
CA GLU A 213 4.10 30.05 -13.80
C GLU A 213 5.49 29.43 -13.62
N TYR A 214 5.59 28.18 -13.16
CA TYR A 214 6.87 27.45 -13.11
C TYR A 214 7.57 27.42 -14.48
N TYR A 215 6.89 27.02 -15.56
CA TYR A 215 7.52 26.98 -16.89
C TYR A 215 7.82 28.37 -17.46
N ASP A 216 6.94 29.37 -17.25
CA ASP A 216 7.24 30.77 -17.64
C ASP A 216 8.57 31.25 -16.99
N LYS A 217 8.84 30.82 -15.75
CA LYS A 217 10.05 31.16 -14.98
C LYS A 217 11.27 30.30 -15.35
N VAL A 218 11.05 29.06 -15.82
CA VAL A 218 12.06 28.21 -16.46
C VAL A 218 12.52 28.81 -17.80
N GLU A 219 11.59 29.23 -18.66
CA GLU A 219 11.92 29.75 -19.99
C GLU A 219 12.63 31.10 -19.91
N SER A 220 12.17 31.98 -19.02
CA SER A 220 12.82 33.28 -18.75
C SER A 220 14.14 33.17 -17.96
N GLY A 221 14.51 31.98 -17.46
CA GLY A 221 15.72 31.78 -16.65
C GLY A 221 15.69 32.52 -15.31
N ALA A 222 14.51 32.88 -14.81
CA ALA A 222 14.31 33.51 -13.50
C ALA A 222 14.55 32.53 -12.34
N LEU A 223 14.57 31.23 -12.65
CA LEU A 223 14.92 30.14 -11.77
C LEU A 223 16.38 29.72 -12.04
N SER A 224 17.16 29.46 -10.98
CA SER A 224 18.55 29.00 -11.13
C SER A 224 18.61 27.61 -11.79
N LYS A 225 19.79 27.09 -12.16
CA LYS A 225 19.93 25.72 -12.69
C LYS A 225 20.18 24.64 -11.61
N GLU A 226 20.39 25.03 -10.35
CA GLU A 226 20.16 24.11 -9.21
C GLU A 226 18.68 24.14 -8.80
N PHE A 227 18.03 25.32 -8.82
CA PHE A 227 16.62 25.36 -9.21
C PHE A 227 16.46 24.84 -10.67
N GLU A 228 15.29 24.83 -11.33
CA GLU A 228 15.05 24.21 -12.68
C GLU A 228 15.54 22.75 -12.86
N ASN A 229 16.86 22.56 -12.89
CA ASN A 229 17.63 21.41 -12.42
C ASN A 229 16.74 20.60 -11.49
N LYS A 230 16.65 21.03 -10.24
CA LYS A 230 15.94 20.31 -9.20
C LYS A 230 14.37 20.43 -9.34
N VAL A 231 13.79 20.70 -10.55
CA VAL A 231 12.47 20.19 -11.04
C VAL A 231 12.51 19.37 -12.38
N GLY A 232 13.39 18.35 -12.55
CA GLY A 232 13.09 17.01 -13.19
C GLY A 232 12.96 15.62 -12.44
N LEU A 233 13.55 15.32 -11.25
CA LEU A 233 13.84 13.94 -10.73
C LEU A 233 12.73 13.28 -9.92
N GLN A 234 12.24 13.82 -8.79
CA GLN A 234 10.99 13.33 -8.18
C GLN A 234 9.87 13.05 -9.20
N ILE A 235 9.59 13.80 -10.28
CA ILE A 235 8.60 13.33 -11.30
C ILE A 235 9.10 12.06 -11.97
N LYS A 236 10.36 11.97 -12.39
CA LYS A 236 10.97 10.71 -12.85
C LYS A 236 10.88 9.59 -11.79
N LEU A 237 10.99 9.85 -10.49
CA LEU A 237 10.87 8.87 -9.40
C LEU A 237 9.42 8.54 -9.02
N GLN A 238 8.48 9.48 -9.15
CA GLN A 238 7.06 9.37 -8.83
C GLN A 238 6.32 8.70 -9.98
N GLN A 239 6.65 9.07 -11.22
CA GLN A 239 6.32 8.29 -12.42
C GLN A 239 6.93 6.88 -12.32
N ALA A 240 8.18 6.73 -11.85
CA ALA A 240 8.75 5.41 -11.61
C ALA A 240 8.03 4.64 -10.49
N GLN A 241 7.65 5.27 -9.37
CA GLN A 241 6.92 4.64 -8.26
C GLN A 241 5.52 4.20 -8.71
N PHE A 242 4.81 5.05 -9.46
CA PHE A 242 3.54 4.76 -10.09
C PHE A 242 3.64 3.58 -11.07
N LEU A 243 4.57 3.63 -12.03
CA LEU A 243 4.78 2.56 -13.00
C LEU A 243 5.27 1.27 -12.35
N ALA A 244 6.15 1.35 -11.35
CA ALA A 244 6.64 0.18 -10.61
C ALA A 244 5.56 -0.47 -9.74
N ARG A 245 4.62 0.31 -9.21
CA ARG A 245 3.42 -0.22 -8.54
C ARG A 245 2.54 -0.98 -9.52
N LEU A 246 2.15 -0.36 -10.65
CA LEU A 246 1.35 -1.03 -11.68
C LEU A 246 2.05 -2.28 -12.22
N TYR A 247 3.38 -2.25 -12.37
CA TYR A 247 4.16 -3.42 -12.74
C TYR A 247 4.18 -4.49 -11.65
N SER A 248 4.30 -4.12 -10.38
CA SER A 248 4.25 -5.06 -9.24
C SER A 248 2.91 -5.78 -9.16
N GLU A 249 1.80 -5.09 -9.42
CA GLU A 249 0.46 -5.67 -9.45
C GLU A 249 0.32 -6.67 -10.63
N LYS A 250 0.83 -6.31 -11.81
CA LYS A 250 0.93 -7.19 -13.00
C LYS A 250 1.90 -8.38 -12.80
N LEU A 251 2.97 -8.19 -12.03
CA LEU A 251 3.97 -9.22 -11.73
C LEU A 251 3.40 -10.27 -10.75
N ALA A 252 2.66 -9.82 -9.73
CA ALA A 252 2.00 -10.68 -8.74
C ALA A 252 0.99 -11.66 -9.36
N GLU A 253 0.54 -11.44 -10.59
CA GLU A 253 -0.24 -12.42 -11.35
C GLU A 253 0.62 -13.48 -12.05
N LYS A 254 1.76 -13.06 -12.62
CA LYS A 254 2.72 -13.95 -13.30
C LYS A 254 3.48 -14.85 -12.32
N THR A 255 3.75 -14.36 -11.10
CA THR A 255 4.52 -15.08 -10.08
C THR A 255 3.71 -16.14 -9.32
N LYS A 256 2.38 -16.13 -9.38
CA LYS A 256 1.49 -17.16 -8.79
C LYS A 256 1.99 -18.58 -9.08
N VAL A 257 1.87 -19.46 -8.09
CA VAL A 257 2.31 -20.87 -8.16
C VAL A 257 1.09 -21.79 -8.03
N THR A 258 1.06 -22.87 -8.81
CA THR A 258 -0.11 -23.77 -8.85
C THR A 258 -0.13 -24.76 -7.70
N ASP A 259 -1.30 -25.35 -7.44
CA ASP A 259 -1.43 -26.42 -6.45
C ASP A 259 -0.67 -27.69 -6.87
N GLU A 260 -0.41 -27.88 -8.17
CA GLU A 260 0.43 -28.96 -8.71
C GLU A 260 1.91 -28.73 -8.39
N ASP A 261 2.42 -27.50 -8.57
CA ASP A 261 3.78 -27.13 -8.17
C ASP A 261 4.00 -27.31 -6.65
N VAL A 262 3.02 -26.87 -5.85
CA VAL A 262 3.04 -27.01 -4.37
C VAL A 262 3.01 -28.48 -3.96
N ALA A 263 2.14 -29.29 -4.56
CA ALA A 263 2.05 -30.72 -4.27
C ALA A 263 3.33 -31.47 -4.67
N LYS A 264 3.92 -31.13 -5.83
CA LYS A 264 5.20 -31.67 -6.28
C LYS A 264 6.32 -31.33 -5.28
N TYR A 265 6.43 -30.07 -4.87
CA TYR A 265 7.46 -29.65 -3.92
C TYR A 265 7.33 -30.39 -2.57
N ILE A 266 6.11 -30.55 -2.04
CA ILE A 266 5.87 -31.33 -0.81
C ILE A 266 6.20 -32.82 -0.99
N ALA A 267 6.03 -33.39 -2.19
CA ALA A 267 6.45 -34.76 -2.48
C ALA A 267 8.00 -34.91 -2.59
N GLU A 268 8.69 -33.86 -3.03
CA GLU A 268 10.16 -33.78 -3.08
C GLU A 268 10.78 -33.41 -1.70
N HIS A 269 9.98 -32.88 -0.77
CA HIS A 269 10.35 -32.48 0.59
C HIS A 269 9.52 -33.19 1.68
N PRO A 270 9.84 -34.46 2.03
CA PRO A 270 9.07 -35.27 2.98
C PRO A 270 8.87 -34.66 4.37
N GLU A 271 9.79 -33.79 4.81
CA GLU A 271 9.70 -33.03 6.06
C GLU A 271 8.47 -32.10 6.12
N LEU A 272 7.90 -31.75 4.97
CA LEU A 272 6.69 -30.91 4.84
C LEU A 272 5.40 -31.75 4.72
N SER A 273 5.51 -33.07 4.56
CA SER A 273 4.39 -33.97 4.25
C SER A 273 3.59 -34.39 5.49
N GLY A 274 4.18 -34.34 6.69
CA GLY A 274 3.48 -34.60 7.96
C GLY A 274 2.91 -36.02 8.13
N GLY A 275 3.35 -37.01 7.33
CA GLY A 275 2.69 -38.31 7.17
C GLY A 275 2.32 -39.06 8.47
N ASP A 276 3.21 -39.02 9.47
CA ASP A 276 2.99 -39.58 10.82
C ASP A 276 1.71 -39.09 11.52
N LYS A 277 1.29 -37.85 11.23
CA LYS A 277 0.14 -37.19 11.87
C LYS A 277 -1.16 -37.90 11.53
N LYS A 278 -1.31 -38.37 10.27
CA LYS A 278 -2.54 -39.05 9.82
C LYS A 278 -2.78 -40.36 10.54
N VAL A 279 -1.74 -41.19 10.68
CA VAL A 279 -1.86 -42.51 11.36
C VAL A 279 -2.26 -42.32 12.82
N LYS A 280 -1.60 -41.40 13.53
CA LYS A 280 -1.91 -41.07 14.94
C LYS A 280 -3.33 -40.48 15.09
N ALA A 281 -3.77 -39.68 14.12
CA ALA A 281 -5.14 -39.17 14.08
C ALA A 281 -6.17 -40.30 13.84
N GLU A 282 -5.89 -41.28 12.99
CA GLU A 282 -6.77 -42.44 12.77
C GLU A 282 -6.83 -43.34 14.02
N GLU A 283 -5.72 -43.53 14.74
CA GLU A 283 -5.69 -44.24 16.03
C GLU A 283 -6.55 -43.56 17.10
N VAL A 284 -6.39 -42.24 17.29
CA VAL A 284 -7.15 -41.47 18.29
C VAL A 284 -8.61 -41.30 17.88
N LEU A 285 -8.92 -41.24 16.59
CA LEU A 285 -10.30 -41.29 16.07
C LEU A 285 -10.99 -42.60 16.47
N ASN A 286 -10.28 -43.72 16.38
CA ASN A 286 -10.81 -45.02 16.77
C ASN A 286 -10.99 -45.14 18.30
N ARG A 287 -10.08 -44.57 19.11
CA ARG A 287 -10.26 -44.42 20.58
C ARG A 287 -11.53 -43.60 20.92
N ALA A 288 -11.70 -42.44 20.30
CA ALA A 288 -12.88 -41.59 20.49
C ALA A 288 -14.19 -42.30 20.07
N LYS A 289 -14.19 -43.04 18.96
CA LYS A 289 -15.34 -43.83 18.49
C LYS A 289 -15.62 -45.08 19.34
N ALA A 290 -14.65 -45.56 20.11
CA ALA A 290 -14.83 -46.64 21.09
C ALA A 290 -15.47 -46.16 22.41
N GLY A 291 -15.70 -44.85 22.58
CA GLY A 291 -16.35 -44.27 23.77
C GLY A 291 -15.38 -43.82 24.87
N GLU A 292 -14.09 -43.69 24.58
CA GLU A 292 -13.13 -43.03 25.49
C GLU A 292 -13.44 -41.53 25.62
N ASP A 293 -13.11 -40.91 26.76
CA ASP A 293 -13.48 -39.51 27.01
C ASP A 293 -12.77 -38.55 26.04
N PHE A 294 -13.57 -37.86 25.23
CA PHE A 294 -13.07 -36.93 24.21
C PHE A 294 -12.32 -35.75 24.82
N GLY A 295 -12.66 -35.31 26.03
CA GLY A 295 -11.97 -34.22 26.73
C GLY A 295 -10.54 -34.64 27.14
N ALA A 296 -10.39 -35.85 27.68
CA ALA A 296 -9.10 -36.45 27.99
C ALA A 296 -8.26 -36.65 26.73
N LEU A 297 -8.82 -37.24 25.67
CA LEU A 297 -8.12 -37.41 24.38
C LEU A 297 -7.68 -36.08 23.76
N ALA A 298 -8.51 -35.05 23.79
CA ALA A 298 -8.13 -33.72 23.33
C ALA A 298 -7.01 -33.11 24.18
N ASN A 299 -7.03 -33.33 25.50
CA ASN A 299 -5.98 -32.86 26.41
C ASN A 299 -4.66 -33.64 26.30
N GLU A 300 -4.69 -34.89 25.83
CA GLU A 300 -3.51 -35.73 25.58
C GLU A 300 -2.89 -35.44 24.19
N PHE A 301 -3.72 -35.27 23.16
CA PHE A 301 -3.26 -35.32 21.75
C PHE A 301 -3.43 -34.05 20.91
N THR A 302 -4.23 -33.05 21.32
CA THR A 302 -4.47 -31.91 20.42
C THR A 302 -3.26 -30.98 20.37
N GLU A 303 -2.84 -30.67 19.15
CA GLU A 303 -1.78 -29.71 18.85
C GLU A 303 -2.35 -28.30 18.59
N ASP A 304 -3.68 -28.14 18.69
CA ASP A 304 -4.35 -26.84 18.68
C ASP A 304 -4.01 -26.01 19.95
N PRO A 305 -3.41 -24.81 19.81
CA PRO A 305 -3.14 -23.94 20.95
C PRO A 305 -4.42 -23.43 21.65
N GLY A 306 -5.57 -23.43 20.95
CA GLY A 306 -6.88 -23.06 21.50
C GLY A 306 -7.37 -23.96 22.65
N ASN A 307 -6.80 -25.16 22.82
CA ASN A 307 -7.14 -26.02 23.96
C ASN A 307 -6.66 -25.48 25.33
N LYS A 308 -5.83 -24.43 25.36
CA LYS A 308 -5.42 -23.77 26.61
C LYS A 308 -6.14 -22.44 26.76
N ASP A 309 -6.72 -22.21 27.94
CA ASP A 309 -7.25 -20.89 28.30
C ASP A 309 -6.10 -19.87 28.55
N PRO A 310 -6.39 -18.57 28.72
CA PRO A 310 -5.37 -17.55 29.00
C PRO A 310 -4.58 -17.73 30.31
N LYS A 311 -4.93 -18.68 31.18
CA LYS A 311 -4.17 -19.07 32.38
C LYS A 311 -3.37 -20.37 32.17
N GLY A 312 -3.57 -21.06 31.05
CA GLY A 312 -2.98 -22.35 30.72
C GLY A 312 -3.82 -23.57 31.11
N GLU A 313 -5.07 -23.39 31.55
CA GLU A 313 -5.98 -24.49 31.90
C GLU A 313 -6.47 -25.23 30.62
N LEU A 314 -6.47 -26.56 30.66
CA LEU A 314 -6.80 -27.42 29.53
C LEU A 314 -8.33 -27.60 29.38
N GLN A 315 -8.87 -27.31 28.19
CA GLN A 315 -10.32 -27.20 27.96
C GLN A 315 -10.99 -28.46 27.40
N GLY A 316 -10.22 -29.48 27.01
CA GLY A 316 -10.71 -30.68 26.33
C GLY A 316 -11.13 -30.41 24.88
N GLY A 317 -10.44 -29.51 24.20
CA GLY A 317 -10.61 -29.18 22.78
C GLY A 317 -11.92 -28.46 22.45
N ILE A 318 -12.63 -27.89 23.44
CA ILE A 318 -13.98 -27.33 23.26
C ILE A 318 -13.97 -25.87 22.80
N TYR A 319 -14.68 -25.61 21.70
CA TYR A 319 -15.17 -24.30 21.32
C TYR A 319 -16.67 -24.21 21.65
N LYS A 320 -17.09 -23.08 22.22
CA LYS A 320 -18.45 -22.82 22.69
C LYS A 320 -19.05 -21.63 21.96
N GLU A 321 -20.37 -21.64 21.79
CA GLU A 321 -21.15 -20.58 21.14
C GLU A 321 -20.64 -20.20 19.74
N VAL A 322 -20.06 -21.16 19.01
CA VAL A 322 -19.49 -20.94 17.68
C VAL A 322 -20.61 -20.56 16.72
N SER A 323 -20.57 -19.34 16.18
CA SER A 323 -21.47 -18.90 15.12
C SER A 323 -21.08 -19.54 13.78
N LYS A 324 -22.04 -19.74 12.88
CA LYS A 324 -21.75 -20.21 11.51
C LYS A 324 -20.82 -19.24 10.77
N GLY A 325 -19.96 -19.77 9.91
CA GLY A 325 -18.94 -19.03 9.17
C GLY A 325 -17.74 -18.58 10.01
N LYS A 326 -17.53 -19.16 11.20
CA LYS A 326 -16.36 -18.85 12.07
C LYS A 326 -15.23 -19.88 11.99
N MET A 327 -15.53 -21.09 11.52
CA MET A 327 -14.55 -22.16 11.30
C MET A 327 -14.29 -22.35 9.79
N VAL A 328 -13.17 -22.99 9.43
CA VAL A 328 -12.89 -23.33 8.03
C VAL A 328 -13.95 -24.29 7.47
N ALA A 329 -14.29 -24.12 6.19
CA ALA A 329 -15.48 -24.76 5.61
C ALA A 329 -15.56 -26.30 5.76
N PRO A 330 -14.47 -27.09 5.59
CA PRO A 330 -14.56 -28.55 5.79
C PRO A 330 -14.85 -28.93 7.24
N PHE A 331 -14.27 -28.20 8.20
CA PHE A 331 -14.50 -28.41 9.63
C PHE A 331 -15.95 -28.07 10.01
N GLU A 332 -16.45 -26.91 9.59
CA GLU A 332 -17.82 -26.49 9.89
C GLU A 332 -18.85 -27.42 9.26
N GLN A 333 -18.67 -27.81 7.99
CA GLN A 333 -19.57 -28.76 7.32
C GLN A 333 -19.61 -30.10 8.04
N ALA A 334 -18.45 -30.64 8.46
CA ALA A 334 -18.39 -31.88 9.20
C ALA A 334 -19.06 -31.76 10.59
N ALA A 335 -18.76 -30.73 11.38
CA ALA A 335 -19.41 -30.49 12.68
C ALA A 335 -20.94 -30.30 12.54
N LEU A 336 -21.37 -29.58 11.49
CA LEU A 336 -22.79 -29.32 11.23
C LEU A 336 -23.54 -30.53 10.64
N ALA A 337 -22.86 -31.59 10.19
CA ALA A 337 -23.46 -32.86 9.77
C ALA A 337 -23.74 -33.86 10.92
N LEU A 338 -23.22 -33.63 12.13
CA LEU A 338 -23.34 -34.55 13.28
C LEU A 338 -24.56 -34.28 14.17
N GLU A 339 -25.05 -35.28 14.88
CA GLU A 339 -26.00 -35.10 16.00
C GLU A 339 -25.27 -34.75 17.31
N PRO A 340 -25.91 -34.06 18.28
CA PRO A 340 -25.30 -33.73 19.56
C PRO A 340 -24.81 -34.98 20.31
N GLY A 341 -23.54 -34.95 20.76
CA GLY A 341 -22.83 -36.07 21.36
C GLY A 341 -22.06 -36.95 20.37
N GLN A 342 -22.32 -36.86 19.06
CA GLN A 342 -21.72 -37.71 18.04
C GLN A 342 -20.29 -37.28 17.66
N VAL A 343 -19.41 -38.27 17.46
CA VAL A 343 -18.07 -38.12 16.87
C VAL A 343 -18.14 -38.33 15.35
N ALA A 344 -17.36 -37.57 14.58
CA ALA A 344 -17.24 -37.74 13.14
C ALA A 344 -16.84 -39.18 12.76
N PRO A 345 -17.42 -39.76 11.69
CA PRO A 345 -17.12 -41.15 11.31
C PRO A 345 -15.69 -41.31 10.76
N ASN A 346 -15.15 -40.26 10.15
CA ASN A 346 -13.86 -40.19 9.49
C ASN A 346 -13.08 -38.94 9.99
N LEU A 347 -11.77 -38.89 9.70
CA LEU A 347 -10.99 -37.66 9.85
C LEU A 347 -11.47 -36.56 8.88
N VAL A 348 -11.30 -35.32 9.29
CA VAL A 348 -11.58 -34.13 8.48
C VAL A 348 -10.25 -33.43 8.19
N GLU A 349 -9.81 -33.43 6.94
CA GLU A 349 -8.61 -32.68 6.50
C GLU A 349 -8.96 -31.20 6.29
N THR A 350 -8.12 -30.31 6.81
CA THR A 350 -8.10 -28.88 6.49
C THR A 350 -6.67 -28.45 6.20
N ASP A 351 -6.45 -27.19 5.83
CA ASP A 351 -5.10 -26.63 5.68
C ASP A 351 -4.26 -26.72 6.97
N PHE A 352 -4.89 -26.76 8.15
CA PHE A 352 -4.20 -26.92 9.43
C PHE A 352 -3.77 -28.36 9.72
N GLY A 353 -4.38 -29.36 9.06
CA GLY A 353 -4.09 -30.78 9.26
C GLY A 353 -5.34 -31.63 9.50
N TYR A 354 -5.19 -32.67 10.32
CA TYR A 354 -6.24 -33.67 10.53
C TYR A 354 -7.03 -33.38 11.81
N HIS A 355 -8.33 -33.17 11.66
CA HIS A 355 -9.24 -32.96 12.78
C HIS A 355 -10.09 -34.20 13.06
N ILE A 356 -10.11 -34.61 14.32
CA ILE A 356 -11.16 -35.44 14.92
C ILE A 356 -12.19 -34.47 15.48
N ILE A 357 -13.48 -34.62 15.16
CA ILE A 357 -14.54 -33.69 15.57
C ILE A 357 -15.61 -34.43 16.37
N LYS A 358 -16.06 -33.85 17.49
CA LYS A 358 -17.28 -34.25 18.21
C LYS A 358 -18.17 -33.03 18.39
N LEU A 359 -19.44 -33.15 18.02
CA LEU A 359 -20.42 -32.11 18.33
C LEU A 359 -20.94 -32.29 19.77
N GLU A 360 -21.03 -31.22 20.55
CA GLU A 360 -21.64 -31.25 21.89
C GLU A 360 -23.06 -30.63 21.88
N ARG A 361 -23.27 -29.55 21.12
CA ARG A 361 -24.57 -28.84 21.06
C ARG A 361 -24.79 -28.16 19.71
N LYS A 362 -26.06 -28.06 19.29
CA LYS A 362 -26.58 -27.09 18.31
C LYS A 362 -27.78 -26.36 18.91
N GLY A 363 -27.98 -25.10 18.56
CA GLY A 363 -29.20 -24.36 18.92
C GLY A 363 -28.99 -22.85 19.02
N PRO A 364 -29.97 -22.11 19.55
CA PRO A 364 -29.80 -20.68 19.81
C PRO A 364 -28.62 -20.43 20.78
N GLY A 365 -27.91 -19.34 20.56
CA GLY A 365 -26.89 -18.77 21.44
C GLY A 365 -26.77 -17.28 21.15
N LYS A 366 -25.62 -16.68 21.44
CA LYS A 366 -25.35 -15.28 21.11
C LYS A 366 -24.13 -15.12 20.22
N ASP A 367 -24.14 -14.09 19.38
CA ASP A 367 -22.93 -13.65 18.68
C ASP A 367 -22.07 -12.73 19.57
N VAL A 368 -20.94 -12.27 19.04
CA VAL A 368 -20.03 -11.33 19.71
C VAL A 368 -20.62 -9.93 19.99
N SER A 369 -21.78 -9.60 19.42
CA SER A 369 -22.56 -8.39 19.73
C SER A 369 -23.69 -8.64 20.75
N GLY A 370 -23.87 -9.88 21.19
CA GLY A 370 -24.92 -10.30 22.11
C GLY A 370 -26.26 -10.62 21.45
N GLN A 371 -26.35 -10.58 20.11
CA GLN A 371 -27.58 -10.84 19.36
C GLN A 371 -27.89 -12.34 19.28
N PRO A 372 -29.17 -12.75 19.33
CA PRO A 372 -29.56 -14.16 19.18
C PRO A 372 -29.23 -14.69 17.79
N VAL A 373 -28.39 -15.72 17.72
CA VAL A 373 -28.03 -16.42 16.47
C VAL A 373 -28.03 -17.93 16.69
N GLU A 374 -28.04 -18.72 15.60
CA GLU A 374 -27.71 -20.14 15.70
C GLU A 374 -26.22 -20.31 16.01
N THR A 375 -25.94 -21.11 17.04
CA THR A 375 -24.60 -21.46 17.50
C THR A 375 -24.45 -22.97 17.63
N TYR A 376 -23.20 -23.42 17.70
CA TYR A 376 -22.87 -24.79 18.05
C TYR A 376 -21.70 -24.83 19.05
N ASP A 377 -21.70 -25.86 19.89
CA ASP A 377 -20.57 -26.19 20.76
C ASP A 377 -19.94 -27.47 20.22
N VAL A 378 -18.62 -27.46 20.01
CA VAL A 378 -17.87 -28.51 19.32
C VAL A 378 -16.57 -28.77 20.05
N ARG A 379 -16.19 -30.04 20.18
CA ARG A 379 -14.83 -30.44 20.54
C ARG A 379 -14.07 -30.88 19.30
N HIS A 380 -12.79 -30.59 19.26
CA HIS A 380 -11.89 -31.21 18.29
C HIS A 380 -10.56 -31.69 18.88
N ILE A 381 -9.87 -32.52 18.12
CA ILE A 381 -8.47 -32.88 18.31
C ILE A 381 -7.79 -32.60 16.98
N LEU A 382 -6.84 -31.66 16.95
CA LEU A 382 -6.05 -31.33 15.77
C LEU A 382 -4.70 -32.05 15.84
N PHE A 383 -4.38 -32.81 14.81
CA PHE A 383 -3.01 -33.21 14.49
C PHE A 383 -2.50 -32.24 13.41
N SER A 384 -1.69 -31.27 13.84
CA SER A 384 -1.15 -30.18 13.03
C SER A 384 -0.26 -30.73 11.91
N THR A 385 -0.59 -30.36 10.67
CA THR A 385 0.35 -30.37 9.53
C THR A 385 0.82 -28.94 9.23
N GLY A 386 0.81 -28.08 10.25
CA GLY A 386 1.48 -26.79 10.23
C GLY A 386 2.99 -26.98 10.15
N PHE A 387 3.62 -26.22 9.26
CA PHE A 387 5.06 -26.05 9.22
C PHE A 387 5.43 -24.79 10.01
N LYS A 388 6.48 -24.90 10.84
CA LYS A 388 7.11 -23.74 11.46
C LYS A 388 8.38 -23.40 10.70
N ASP A 389 8.43 -22.17 10.19
CA ASP A 389 9.56 -21.68 9.41
C ASP A 389 10.85 -21.68 10.26
N PRO A 390 11.93 -22.39 9.86
CA PRO A 390 13.22 -22.30 10.53
C PRO A 390 13.84 -20.90 10.48
N GLU A 391 13.47 -20.08 9.49
CA GLU A 391 13.97 -18.71 9.33
C GLU A 391 13.18 -17.68 10.17
N ASP A 392 11.94 -18.01 10.58
CA ASP A 392 11.18 -17.26 11.59
C ASP A 392 10.80 -18.16 12.79
N PRO A 393 11.76 -18.45 13.70
CA PRO A 393 11.48 -19.22 14.92
C PRO A 393 10.55 -18.48 15.91
N THR A 394 10.27 -17.20 15.70
CA THR A 394 9.24 -16.43 16.44
C THR A 394 7.86 -16.50 15.79
N GLY A 395 7.79 -16.96 14.54
CA GLY A 395 6.59 -17.08 13.74
C GLY A 395 5.60 -18.12 14.27
N ARG A 396 4.36 -17.99 13.79
CA ARG A 396 3.32 -18.99 13.98
C ARG A 396 3.50 -20.13 12.98
N GLU A 397 3.11 -21.33 13.37
CA GLU A 397 2.89 -22.41 12.40
C GLU A 397 1.86 -21.98 11.35
N VAL A 398 2.13 -22.32 10.10
CA VAL A 398 1.26 -22.09 8.95
C VAL A 398 1.06 -23.40 8.18
N PRO A 399 -0.07 -23.60 7.48
CA PRO A 399 -0.26 -24.75 6.60
C PRO A 399 0.95 -25.03 5.71
N ALA A 400 1.46 -26.26 5.67
CA ALA A 400 2.63 -26.60 4.84
C ALA A 400 2.42 -26.23 3.35
N LYS A 401 1.20 -26.44 2.82
CA LYS A 401 0.77 -25.99 1.48
C LYS A 401 0.87 -24.47 1.30
N GLN A 402 0.57 -23.67 2.33
CA GLN A 402 0.68 -22.21 2.30
C GLN A 402 2.14 -21.75 2.38
N TYR A 403 2.94 -22.33 3.28
CA TYR A 403 4.38 -22.07 3.38
C TYR A 403 5.07 -22.29 2.03
N VAL A 404 4.86 -23.47 1.44
CA VAL A 404 5.44 -23.85 0.15
C VAL A 404 4.98 -22.92 -0.97
N ARG A 405 3.69 -22.58 -1.06
CA ARG A 405 3.21 -21.63 -2.08
C ARG A 405 3.90 -20.27 -1.94
N THR A 406 3.91 -19.68 -0.73
CA THR A 406 4.57 -18.39 -0.48
C THR A 406 6.08 -18.43 -0.74
N LYS A 407 6.77 -19.53 -0.42
CA LYS A 407 8.19 -19.72 -0.71
C LYS A 407 8.46 -19.75 -2.22
N LEU A 408 7.74 -20.60 -2.96
CA LEU A 408 7.91 -20.72 -4.42
C LEU A 408 7.50 -19.43 -5.15
N GLU A 409 6.46 -18.73 -4.69
CA GLU A 409 6.07 -17.42 -5.21
C GLU A 409 7.16 -16.36 -4.98
N ALA A 410 7.81 -16.36 -3.81
CA ALA A 410 8.93 -15.45 -3.50
C ALA A 410 10.22 -15.79 -4.27
N GLU A 411 10.55 -17.07 -4.44
CA GLU A 411 11.68 -17.51 -5.28
C GLU A 411 11.48 -17.10 -6.74
N LYS A 412 10.26 -17.26 -7.27
CA LYS A 412 9.87 -16.86 -8.62
C LYS A 412 9.77 -15.34 -8.79
N GLU A 413 9.27 -14.61 -7.79
CA GLU A 413 9.28 -13.13 -7.73
C GLU A 413 10.72 -12.60 -7.78
N LYS A 414 11.66 -13.23 -7.05
CA LYS A 414 13.08 -12.88 -7.10
C LYS A 414 13.72 -13.18 -8.45
N GLN A 415 13.52 -14.38 -9.02
CA GLN A 415 14.08 -14.74 -10.33
C GLN A 415 13.66 -13.76 -11.42
N VAL A 416 12.36 -13.40 -11.45
CA VAL A 416 11.84 -12.43 -12.42
C VAL A 416 12.35 -11.01 -12.14
N LEU A 417 12.56 -10.62 -10.87
CA LEU A 417 13.23 -9.35 -10.54
C LEU A 417 14.67 -9.31 -11.07
N ASP A 418 15.47 -10.34 -10.81
CA ASP A 418 16.86 -10.44 -11.27
C ASP A 418 16.94 -10.39 -12.81
N GLU A 419 16.04 -11.09 -13.51
CA GLU A 419 15.88 -10.99 -14.98
C GLU A 419 15.52 -9.59 -15.45
N ILE A 420 14.55 -8.91 -14.81
CA ILE A 420 14.12 -7.57 -15.21
C ILE A 420 15.25 -6.55 -15.00
N VAL A 421 15.99 -6.61 -13.89
CA VAL A 421 17.14 -5.74 -13.63
C VAL A 421 18.20 -5.92 -14.73
N ALA A 422 18.54 -7.16 -15.08
CA ALA A 422 19.48 -7.47 -16.15
C ALA A 422 18.99 -6.99 -17.54
N GLN A 423 17.74 -7.29 -17.91
CA GLN A 423 17.16 -6.91 -19.20
C GLN A 423 16.99 -5.40 -19.38
N ASN A 424 16.93 -4.62 -18.29
CA ASN A 424 16.75 -3.17 -18.34
C ASN A 424 18.07 -2.38 -18.29
N ASN A 425 19.22 -3.04 -18.10
CA ASN A 425 20.55 -2.38 -18.08
C ASN A 425 20.58 -1.22 -17.08
N ILE A 426 20.08 -1.48 -15.86
CA ILE A 426 19.86 -0.45 -14.84
C ILE A 426 21.19 0.09 -14.31
N LYS A 427 21.36 1.42 -14.39
CA LYS A 427 22.55 2.11 -13.92
C LYS A 427 22.22 2.96 -12.70
N VAL A 428 22.71 2.52 -11.55
CA VAL A 428 22.75 3.29 -10.30
C VAL A 428 24.23 3.37 -9.88
N PRO A 429 24.78 4.57 -9.62
CA PRO A 429 26.16 4.72 -9.18
C PRO A 429 26.31 4.27 -7.73
N GLU A 430 27.51 3.80 -7.37
CA GLU A 430 27.84 3.34 -6.02
C GLU A 430 28.93 4.20 -5.37
N ASP A 431 29.58 5.08 -6.16
CA ASP A 431 30.70 5.96 -5.81
C ASP A 431 30.27 7.37 -5.37
N PHE A 432 29.00 7.58 -5.06
CA PHE A 432 28.43 8.86 -4.61
C PHE A 432 28.90 9.25 -3.20
N THR A 433 29.00 10.56 -3.00
CA THR A 433 29.31 11.20 -1.72
C THR A 433 28.05 11.21 -0.84
N VAL A 434 28.20 10.91 0.45
CA VAL A 434 27.13 11.11 1.43
C VAL A 434 27.43 12.41 2.18
N PRO A 435 26.52 13.41 2.21
CA PRO A 435 26.74 14.64 2.96
C PRO A 435 26.95 14.35 4.45
N GLU A 436 27.96 14.98 5.05
CA GLU A 436 28.15 14.96 6.50
C GLU A 436 27.04 15.74 7.21
N VAL A 437 26.67 15.28 8.41
CA VAL A 437 25.59 15.80 9.22
C VAL A 437 26.11 16.08 10.63
N THR A 438 25.96 17.31 11.11
CA THR A 438 26.37 17.69 12.47
C THR A 438 25.29 17.33 13.49
N ASP A 439 25.71 17.07 14.74
CA ASP A 439 24.75 16.86 15.83
C ASP A 439 23.94 18.14 16.16
N GLU A 440 24.41 19.32 15.74
CA GLU A 440 23.66 20.59 15.79
C GLU A 440 22.51 20.60 14.77
N GLN A 441 22.74 20.18 13.52
CA GLN A 441 21.69 20.05 12.50
C GLN A 441 20.63 19.02 12.91
N ILE A 442 21.04 17.92 13.54
CA ILE A 442 20.11 16.93 14.12
C ILE A 442 19.24 17.58 15.19
N GLN A 443 19.83 18.36 16.11
CA GLN A 443 19.09 19.06 17.16
C GLN A 443 18.15 20.13 16.60
N GLU A 444 18.56 20.91 15.60
CA GLU A 444 17.73 21.95 14.97
C GLU A 444 16.48 21.32 14.33
N VAL A 445 16.64 20.27 13.51
CA VAL A 445 15.51 19.58 12.88
C VAL A 445 14.61 18.92 13.92
N MET A 446 15.17 18.32 14.98
CA MET A 446 14.37 17.78 16.09
C MET A 446 13.57 18.87 16.82
N GLN A 447 14.16 20.03 17.11
CA GLN A 447 13.45 21.16 17.73
C GLN A 447 12.34 21.68 16.82
N LYS A 448 12.59 21.83 15.52
CA LYS A 448 11.61 22.27 14.52
C LYS A 448 10.41 21.31 14.42
N GLN A 449 10.67 20.00 14.39
CA GLN A 449 9.63 18.97 14.42
C GLN A 449 8.86 18.95 15.76
N GLN A 450 9.53 19.17 16.89
CA GLN A 450 8.87 19.28 18.20
C GLN A 450 7.97 20.52 18.30
N GLN A 451 8.39 21.67 17.74
CA GLN A 451 7.57 22.88 17.69
C GLN A 451 6.34 22.68 16.81
N GLN A 452 6.49 22.10 15.62
CA GLN A 452 5.36 21.75 14.73
C GLN A 452 4.35 20.81 15.42
N ARG A 453 4.82 19.82 16.20
CA ARG A 453 3.96 18.92 17.00
C ARG A 453 3.31 19.57 18.24
N GLN A 454 3.65 20.80 18.57
CA GLN A 454 3.10 21.57 19.69
C GLN A 454 2.15 22.69 19.24
N MET A 455 1.92 22.85 17.94
CA MET A 455 0.94 23.80 17.40
C MET A 455 -0.49 23.30 17.72
N PRO A 456 -1.44 24.18 18.08
CA PRO A 456 -2.84 23.79 18.27
C PRO A 456 -3.45 23.18 16.98
N PRO A 457 -4.52 22.38 17.06
CA PRO A 457 -5.19 21.83 15.86
C PRO A 457 -5.60 22.90 14.84
N ASP A 458 -6.05 24.05 15.33
CA ASP A 458 -6.39 25.29 14.61
C ASP A 458 -5.21 25.95 13.86
N MET A 459 -3.98 25.49 14.12
CA MET A 459 -2.75 25.90 13.41
C MET A 459 -1.89 24.68 13.00
N SER A 460 -2.48 23.49 12.95
CA SER A 460 -1.85 22.27 12.41
C SER A 460 -2.11 22.18 10.91
N PRO A 461 -1.09 21.83 10.07
CA PRO A 461 -1.30 21.71 8.62
C PRO A 461 -2.36 20.69 8.20
N ASP A 462 -2.57 19.66 9.02
CA ASP A 462 -3.61 18.63 8.89
C ASP A 462 -4.69 18.88 9.98
N GLY A 463 -5.46 19.99 9.85
CA GLY A 463 -6.14 20.64 10.98
C GLY A 463 -7.67 20.74 10.99
N GLU A 464 -8.37 20.80 9.84
CA GLU A 464 -9.84 20.85 9.81
C GLU A 464 -10.47 19.48 10.08
N GLY A 465 -10.43 19.09 11.36
CA GLY A 465 -11.10 17.90 11.87
C GLY A 465 -12.61 18.07 11.82
N ALA A 466 -13.25 17.56 10.76
CA ALA A 466 -14.67 17.25 10.76
C ALA A 466 -15.00 16.46 12.03
N GLN A 467 -15.85 17.02 12.90
CA GLN A 467 -16.19 16.39 14.17
C GLN A 467 -16.75 14.99 13.89
N PRO A 468 -16.31 13.93 14.62
CA PRO A 468 -16.97 12.63 14.50
C PRO A 468 -18.45 12.82 14.83
N PRO A 469 -19.38 12.32 13.99
CA PRO A 469 -20.79 12.63 14.12
C PRO A 469 -21.28 12.28 15.52
N PRO A 470 -22.08 13.14 16.17
CA PRO A 470 -22.50 12.93 17.55
C PRO A 470 -23.19 11.56 17.67
N PRO A 471 -22.92 10.80 18.75
CA PRO A 471 -23.41 9.44 18.88
C PRO A 471 -24.93 9.43 18.76
N ALA A 472 -25.44 8.61 17.83
CA ALA A 472 -26.84 8.60 17.45
C ALA A 472 -27.75 8.56 18.69
N PRO A 473 -28.80 9.41 18.75
CA PRO A 473 -29.65 9.51 19.93
C PRO A 473 -30.21 8.13 20.27
N LYS A 474 -30.00 7.69 21.51
CA LYS A 474 -30.50 6.40 22.00
C LYS A 474 -32.00 6.33 21.68
N PRO A 475 -32.50 5.25 21.04
CA PRO A 475 -33.89 5.16 20.66
C PRO A 475 -34.76 5.34 21.90
N GLU A 476 -35.65 6.33 21.86
CA GLU A 476 -36.53 6.61 22.99
C GLU A 476 -37.32 5.35 23.34
N ALA A 477 -37.27 4.97 24.61
CA ALA A 477 -38.04 3.86 25.10
C ALA A 477 -39.53 4.21 24.96
N ARG A 478 -40.18 3.67 23.92
CA ARG A 478 -41.64 3.71 23.75
C ARG A 478 -42.30 3.13 25.00
N LYS A 479 -42.68 4.02 25.92
CA LYS A 479 -43.65 3.70 26.95
C LYS A 479 -44.96 3.35 26.25
N LYS A 480 -45.65 2.34 26.79
CA LYS A 480 -46.99 1.93 26.37
C LYS A 480 -48.02 2.97 26.77
#